data_AF-A0A7S0XHI4-F1
#
_entry.id   AF-A0A7S0XHI4-F1
#
_cell.length_a   1.000
_cell.length_b   1.000
_cell.length_c   1.000
_cell.angle_alpha   90.00
_cell.angle_beta   90.00
_cell.angle_gamma   90.00
#
_symmetry.space_group_name_H-M   'P 1'
#
loop_
_entity.id
_entity.type
_entity.pdbx_description
1 polymer ?
#
loop_
_entity_poly.entity_id
_entity_poly.type
_entity_poly.pdbx_seq_one_letter_code
_entity_poly.pdbx_strand_id
1 'polypeptide(L)'
;AGAGWGSGDGGLLYSWSTYRVSAYLHALETALPRIEEGGALASVMEHCQYCGTSLARVGLDFRAMLSPLFAAAAANIFARALECAAADFERVVEQHRWTATTSSASLAAAAENKNTHVEGDSASTGGALAPPYALLEHVPVAALTNGVLAAFNDLRHCALPALRAPLAKQLRSCVARAAAALIRVDATHHDLTEGSGQRAAFVGACKALTDVAAPYLASCYGRLFKGGEQMVDAQAAVAALREALLAKMAH
;
A
#
# COMPACT_ATOMS: atom_id res chain seq x y z
N ALA A 1 16.22 37.69 -59.82
CA ALA A 1 15.02 36.89 -59.53
C ALA A 1 15.46 35.68 -58.70
N GLY A 2 14.87 35.49 -57.53
CA GLY A 2 15.25 34.43 -56.59
C GLY A 2 14.80 34.75 -55.17
N ALA A 3 13.51 35.04 -55.00
CA ALA A 3 12.89 35.13 -53.69
C ALA A 3 12.73 33.71 -53.13
N GLY A 4 13.55 33.36 -52.14
CA GLY A 4 13.39 32.16 -51.32
C GLY A 4 12.81 32.52 -49.96
N TRP A 5 11.56 33.00 -49.93
CA TRP A 5 10.80 33.15 -48.68
C TRP A 5 10.13 31.81 -48.38
N GLY A 6 10.81 30.93 -47.67
CA GLY A 6 10.23 29.65 -47.29
C GLY A 6 11.15 28.85 -46.38
N SER A 7 11.24 29.22 -45.08
CA SER A 7 11.73 28.32 -44.02
C SER A 7 11.65 28.86 -42.56
N GLY A 8 10.87 29.91 -42.27
CA GLY A 8 10.91 30.57 -40.95
C GLY A 8 9.81 30.19 -39.94
N ASP A 9 8.55 30.12 -40.37
CA ASP A 9 7.40 30.05 -39.44
C ASP A 9 7.21 28.70 -38.76
N GLY A 10 7.51 27.60 -39.47
CA GLY A 10 7.42 26.26 -38.89
C GLY A 10 8.38 26.07 -37.71
N GLY A 11 9.58 26.68 -37.78
CA GLY A 11 10.55 26.66 -36.70
C GLY A 11 10.14 27.49 -35.48
N LEU A 12 9.47 28.63 -35.70
CA LEU A 12 8.97 29.47 -34.62
C LEU A 12 7.80 28.81 -33.89
N LEU A 13 6.83 28.26 -34.62
CA LEU A 13 5.70 27.53 -34.02
C LEU A 13 6.17 26.27 -33.28
N TYR A 14 7.10 25.51 -33.87
CA TYR A 14 7.67 24.33 -33.24
C TYR A 14 8.43 24.67 -31.94
N SER A 15 9.29 25.69 -31.97
CA SER A 15 10.06 26.11 -30.79
C SER A 15 9.14 26.65 -29.68
N TRP A 16 8.15 27.48 -30.03
CA TRP A 16 7.13 27.95 -29.09
C TRP A 16 6.33 26.78 -28.49
N SER A 17 5.87 25.83 -29.31
CA SER A 17 5.08 24.69 -28.84
C SER A 17 5.87 23.80 -27.89
N THR A 18 7.13 23.53 -28.23
CA THR A 18 8.06 22.78 -27.38
C THR A 18 8.27 23.49 -26.04
N TYR A 19 8.49 24.81 -26.06
CA TYR A 19 8.60 25.62 -24.85
C TYR A 19 7.34 25.53 -23.97
N ARG A 20 6.14 25.62 -24.57
CA ARG A 20 4.87 25.52 -23.84
C ARG A 20 4.66 24.16 -23.20
N VAL A 21 4.99 23.07 -23.91
CA VAL A 21 4.96 21.71 -23.34
C VAL A 21 5.94 21.59 -22.17
N SER A 22 7.17 22.09 -22.32
CA SER A 22 8.17 22.08 -21.25
C SER A 22 7.71 22.86 -20.01
N ALA A 23 7.14 24.06 -20.20
CA ALA A 23 6.61 24.87 -19.11
C ALA A 23 5.45 24.16 -18.39
N TYR A 24 4.58 23.48 -19.13
CA TYR A 24 3.49 22.69 -18.57
C TYR A 24 4.00 21.50 -17.74
N LEU A 25 4.96 20.73 -18.25
CA LEU A 25 5.55 19.61 -17.51
C LEU A 25 6.26 20.07 -16.25
N HIS A 26 6.96 21.21 -16.28
CA HIS A 26 7.60 21.78 -15.10
C HIS A 26 6.58 22.25 -14.04
N ALA A 27 5.45 22.82 -14.48
CA ALA A 27 4.35 23.15 -13.59
C ALA A 27 3.74 21.89 -12.92
N LEU A 28 3.64 20.78 -13.65
CA LEU A 28 3.22 19.50 -13.07
C LEU A 28 4.25 18.96 -12.08
N GLU A 29 5.52 18.94 -12.44
CA GLU A 29 6.61 18.47 -11.57
C GLU A 29 6.64 19.19 -10.22
N THR A 30 6.36 20.50 -10.21
CA THR A 30 6.31 21.31 -8.99
C THR A 30 5.00 21.17 -8.22
N ALA A 31 3.88 20.93 -8.89
CA ALA A 31 2.56 20.86 -8.25
C ALA A 31 2.21 19.46 -7.71
N LEU A 32 2.55 18.39 -8.44
CA LEU A 32 2.18 17.01 -8.09
C LEU A 32 2.63 16.57 -6.69
N PRO A 33 3.83 16.93 -6.19
CA PRO A 33 4.26 16.55 -4.84
C PRO A 33 3.39 17.11 -3.70
N ARG A 34 2.57 18.12 -3.98
CA ARG A 34 1.65 18.75 -3.01
C ARG A 34 0.32 18.01 -2.88
N ILE A 35 0.06 17.04 -3.75
CA ILE A 35 -1.15 16.22 -3.71
C ILE A 35 -0.91 15.06 -2.74
N GLU A 36 -1.78 14.94 -1.74
CA GLU A 36 -1.66 13.91 -0.70
C GLU A 36 -2.60 12.72 -0.92
N GLU A 37 -3.71 12.95 -1.62
CA GLU A 37 -4.76 11.94 -1.82
C GLU A 37 -4.65 11.31 -3.22
N GLY A 38 -4.74 9.98 -3.28
CA GLY A 38 -4.64 9.25 -4.54
C GLY A 38 -5.79 9.52 -5.51
N GLY A 39 -7.00 9.78 -5.01
CA GLY A 39 -8.15 10.20 -5.83
C GLY A 39 -7.93 11.54 -6.52
N ALA A 40 -7.39 12.53 -5.80
CA ALA A 40 -7.02 13.83 -6.37
C ALA A 40 -5.91 13.68 -7.42
N LEU A 41 -4.90 12.84 -7.15
CA LEU A 41 -3.83 12.57 -8.11
C LEU A 41 -4.37 11.93 -9.40
N ALA A 42 -5.29 10.98 -9.28
CA ALA A 42 -5.92 10.31 -10.41
C ALA A 42 -6.75 11.28 -11.27
N SER A 43 -7.49 12.20 -10.63
CA SER A 43 -8.21 13.26 -11.34
C SER A 43 -7.25 14.15 -12.14
N VAL A 44 -6.16 14.62 -11.53
CA VAL A 44 -5.15 15.43 -12.24
C VAL A 44 -4.53 14.65 -13.40
N MET A 45 -4.24 13.36 -13.20
CA MET A 45 -3.71 12.46 -14.24
C MET A 45 -4.67 12.37 -15.44
N GLU A 46 -5.97 12.18 -15.19
CA GLU A 46 -6.99 12.11 -16.23
C GLU A 46 -7.05 13.40 -17.06
N HIS A 47 -7.05 14.57 -16.40
CA HIS A 47 -7.05 15.86 -17.08
C HIS A 47 -5.78 16.07 -17.94
N CYS A 48 -4.61 15.66 -17.43
CA CYS A 48 -3.35 15.74 -18.18
C CYS A 48 -3.36 14.80 -19.39
N GLN A 49 -3.91 13.59 -19.23
CA GLN A 49 -4.05 12.59 -20.29
C GLN A 49 -5.01 13.08 -21.39
N TYR A 50 -6.14 13.68 -21.01
CA TYR A 50 -7.10 14.28 -21.92
C TYR A 50 -6.47 15.43 -22.72
N CYS A 51 -5.77 16.35 -22.02
CA CYS A 51 -5.02 17.44 -22.62
C CYS A 51 -4.00 16.93 -23.65
N GLY A 52 -3.17 15.95 -23.27
CA GLY A 52 -2.19 15.34 -24.17
C GLY A 52 -2.81 14.65 -25.37
N THR A 53 -3.97 13.99 -25.20
CA THR A 53 -4.68 13.34 -26.31
C THR A 53 -5.28 14.36 -27.28
N SER A 54 -5.78 15.49 -26.77
CA SER A 54 -6.29 16.59 -27.60
C SER A 54 -5.15 17.21 -28.43
N LEU A 55 -4.01 17.49 -27.79
CA LEU A 55 -2.85 18.12 -28.42
C LEU A 55 -2.06 17.18 -29.35
N ALA A 56 -2.13 15.87 -29.12
CA ALA A 56 -1.57 14.88 -30.04
C ALA A 56 -2.15 14.97 -31.46
N ARG A 57 -3.42 15.41 -31.61
CA ARG A 57 -4.07 15.60 -32.92
C ARG A 57 -3.42 16.68 -33.78
N VAL A 58 -2.71 17.61 -33.15
CA VAL A 58 -1.95 18.69 -33.80
C VAL A 58 -0.43 18.46 -33.71
N GLY A 59 0.00 17.24 -33.41
CA GLY A 59 1.42 16.85 -33.39
C GLY A 59 2.14 17.11 -32.07
N LEU A 60 1.44 17.49 -30.99
CA LEU A 60 2.01 17.76 -29.67
C LEU A 60 1.65 16.65 -28.68
N ASP A 61 2.31 15.50 -28.79
CA ASP A 61 2.13 14.37 -27.87
C ASP A 61 3.21 14.35 -26.78
N PHE A 62 2.82 14.70 -25.56
CA PHE A 62 3.69 14.68 -24.38
C PHE A 62 3.31 13.60 -23.36
N ARG A 63 2.36 12.70 -23.68
CA ARG A 63 1.81 11.75 -22.70
C ARG A 63 2.86 10.80 -22.13
N ALA A 64 3.86 10.43 -22.93
CA ALA A 64 4.99 9.62 -22.48
C ALA A 64 5.78 10.27 -21.33
N MET A 65 5.83 11.61 -21.28
CA MET A 65 6.52 12.37 -20.21
C MET A 65 5.69 12.50 -18.93
N LEU A 66 4.38 12.26 -18.98
CA LEU A 66 3.52 12.30 -17.79
C LEU A 66 3.76 11.10 -16.87
N SER A 67 3.95 9.91 -17.44
CA SER A 67 4.08 8.66 -16.67
C SER A 67 5.10 8.72 -15.53
N PRO A 68 6.36 9.18 -15.71
CA PRO A 68 7.32 9.24 -14.60
C PRO A 68 6.92 10.24 -13.52
N LEU A 69 6.29 11.37 -13.87
CA LEU A 69 5.85 12.39 -12.92
C LEU A 69 4.74 11.86 -11.99
N PHE A 70 3.71 11.24 -12.57
CA PHE A 70 2.62 10.65 -11.80
C PHE A 70 3.07 9.40 -11.04
N ALA A 71 4.01 8.62 -11.57
CA ALA A 71 4.59 7.49 -10.86
C ALA A 71 5.33 7.93 -9.59
N ALA A 72 6.14 8.98 -9.67
CA ALA A 72 6.84 9.54 -8.51
C ALA A 72 5.85 10.05 -7.44
N ALA A 73 4.81 10.79 -7.85
CA ALA A 73 3.79 11.30 -6.93
C ALA A 73 3.01 10.17 -6.24
N ALA A 74 2.54 9.17 -7.00
CA ALA A 74 1.81 8.02 -6.44
C ALA A 74 2.69 7.20 -5.49
N ALA A 75 3.97 7.03 -5.81
CA ALA A 75 4.92 6.36 -4.93
C ALA A 75 5.15 7.13 -3.63
N ASN A 76 5.18 8.46 -3.66
CA ASN A 76 5.32 9.29 -2.47
C ASN A 76 4.10 9.21 -1.55
N ILE A 77 2.89 9.26 -2.12
CA ILE A 77 1.63 9.09 -1.36
C ILE A 77 1.64 7.74 -0.63
N PHE A 78 1.93 6.66 -1.36
CA PHE A 78 1.98 5.31 -0.79
C PHE A 78 3.07 5.17 0.29
N ALA A 79 4.27 5.70 0.03
CA ALA A 79 5.37 5.66 0.99
C ALA A 79 5.02 6.37 2.30
N ARG A 80 4.42 7.56 2.22
CA ARG A 80 3.98 8.32 3.40
C ARG A 80 2.93 7.56 4.21
N ALA A 81 1.93 6.98 3.53
CA ALA A 81 0.88 6.23 4.19
C ALA A 81 1.43 4.99 4.93
N LEU A 82 2.38 4.27 4.30
CA LEU A 82 3.05 3.13 4.94
C LEU A 82 3.96 3.56 6.10
N GLU A 83 4.65 4.69 5.98
CA GLU A 83 5.47 5.24 7.06
C GLU A 83 4.59 5.59 8.28
N CYS A 84 3.47 6.28 8.07
CA CYS A 84 2.51 6.56 9.13
C CYS A 84 1.99 5.28 9.78
N ALA A 85 1.56 4.29 8.98
CA ALA A 85 1.05 3.02 9.50
C ALA A 85 2.10 2.24 10.32
N ALA A 86 3.36 2.23 9.87
CA ALA A 86 4.46 1.58 10.58
C ALA A 86 4.83 2.32 11.88
N ALA A 87 4.94 3.65 11.84
CA ALA A 87 5.24 4.46 13.01
C ALA A 87 4.14 4.39 14.07
N ASP A 88 2.87 4.41 13.64
CA ASP A 88 1.74 4.21 14.54
C ASP A 88 1.73 2.81 15.15
N PHE A 89 2.05 1.78 14.37
CA PHE A 89 2.19 0.43 14.90
C PHE A 89 3.29 0.33 15.95
N GLU A 90 4.48 0.87 15.67
CA GLU A 90 5.62 0.91 16.59
C GLU A 90 5.23 1.59 17.92
N ARG A 91 4.55 2.73 17.85
CA ARG A 91 4.06 3.43 19.05
C ARG A 91 2.98 2.63 19.79
N VAL A 92 2.01 2.09 19.06
CA VAL A 92 0.88 1.36 19.66
C VAL A 92 1.37 0.09 20.34
N VAL A 93 2.27 -0.67 19.72
CA VAL A 93 2.75 -1.95 20.24
C VAL A 93 3.58 -1.79 21.52
N GLU A 94 4.36 -0.71 21.64
CA GLU A 94 5.12 -0.37 22.85
C GLU A 94 4.23 0.05 24.02
N GLN A 95 3.11 0.71 23.74
CA GLN A 95 2.16 1.19 24.74
C GLN A 95 1.06 0.15 25.06
N HIS A 96 0.96 -0.92 24.27
CA HIS A 96 -0.14 -1.86 24.36
C HIS A 96 -0.06 -2.71 25.63
N ARG A 97 -1.16 -2.75 26.39
CA ARG A 97 -1.31 -3.68 27.50
C ARG A 97 -1.83 -5.01 26.99
N TRP A 98 -0.94 -5.99 26.88
CA TRP A 98 -1.27 -7.36 26.52
C TRP A 98 -2.16 -7.97 27.60
N THR A 99 -3.45 -8.11 27.32
CA THR A 99 -4.40 -8.80 28.21
C THR A 99 -4.96 -10.02 27.49
N ALA A 100 -5.12 -11.13 28.22
CA ALA A 100 -5.83 -12.28 27.64
C ALA A 100 -7.27 -11.88 27.38
N THR A 101 -7.70 -12.01 26.13
CA THR A 101 -9.10 -11.83 25.76
C THR A 101 -9.87 -13.05 26.28
N THR A 102 -10.69 -12.86 27.31
CA THR A 102 -11.59 -13.90 27.84
C THR A 102 -12.77 -14.09 26.87
N SER A 103 -12.51 -14.60 25.67
CA SER A 103 -13.52 -14.76 24.61
C SER A 103 -13.80 -16.22 24.29
N SER A 104 -13.96 -17.05 25.32
CA SER A 104 -14.51 -18.39 25.17
C SER A 104 -16.04 -18.44 25.19
N ALA A 105 -16.72 -17.34 25.56
CA ALA A 105 -18.20 -17.33 25.71
C ALA A 105 -18.97 -16.68 24.54
N SER A 106 -18.33 -15.86 23.71
CA SER A 106 -19.00 -15.14 22.59
C SER A 106 -18.65 -15.66 21.19
N LEU A 107 -17.66 -16.55 21.06
CA LEU A 107 -17.18 -17.05 19.76
C LEU A 107 -17.99 -18.22 19.19
N ALA A 108 -18.70 -19.00 20.02
CA ALA A 108 -19.49 -20.13 19.54
C ALA A 108 -20.74 -19.70 18.76
N ALA A 109 -21.34 -18.55 19.10
CA ALA A 109 -22.58 -18.08 18.48
C ALA A 109 -22.40 -17.52 17.06
N ALA A 110 -21.19 -17.12 16.66
CA ALA A 110 -20.94 -16.51 15.35
C ALA A 110 -20.51 -17.53 14.27
N ALA A 111 -19.99 -18.70 14.67
CA ALA A 111 -19.57 -19.76 13.75
C ALA A 111 -20.76 -20.60 13.23
N GLU A 112 -21.88 -20.64 13.96
CA GLU A 112 -23.03 -21.47 13.63
C GLU A 112 -23.95 -20.91 12.52
N ASN A 113 -23.73 -19.69 12.04
CA ASN A 113 -24.66 -19.03 11.11
C ASN A 113 -24.16 -18.90 9.65
N LYS A 114 -23.27 -19.80 9.21
CA LYS A 114 -22.73 -19.79 7.83
C LYS A 114 -22.90 -21.09 7.06
N ASN A 115 -24.05 -21.76 7.22
CA ASN A 115 -24.47 -22.82 6.32
C ASN A 115 -25.80 -22.48 5.61
N THR A 116 -25.79 -21.42 4.79
CA THR A 116 -26.81 -21.22 3.76
C THR A 116 -26.15 -20.90 2.42
N HIS A 117 -26.17 -21.94 1.60
CA HIS A 117 -26.01 -21.97 0.16
C HIS A 117 -26.86 -20.91 -0.55
N VAL A 118 -26.26 -20.10 -1.43
CA VAL A 118 -26.95 -19.42 -2.55
C VAL A 118 -26.00 -19.32 -3.75
N GLU A 119 -26.29 -20.10 -4.78
CA GLU A 119 -25.89 -19.86 -6.18
C GLU A 119 -26.62 -18.62 -6.72
N GLY A 120 -25.95 -17.80 -7.54
CA GLY A 120 -26.60 -16.68 -8.23
C GLY A 120 -25.64 -15.69 -8.88
N ASP A 121 -25.53 -15.77 -10.20
CA ASP A 121 -24.82 -14.88 -11.11
C ASP A 121 -25.04 -13.38 -10.85
N SER A 122 -23.94 -12.62 -10.75
CA SER A 122 -23.76 -11.31 -11.41
C SER A 122 -22.36 -10.75 -11.14
N ALA A 123 -21.64 -10.43 -12.21
CA ALA A 123 -20.32 -9.86 -12.19
C ALA A 123 -20.31 -8.44 -11.58
N SER A 124 -19.83 -8.33 -10.33
CA SER A 124 -19.32 -7.08 -9.76
C SER A 124 -18.06 -7.37 -8.92
N THR A 125 -16.90 -7.01 -9.46
CA THR A 125 -15.56 -7.12 -8.86
C THR A 125 -15.37 -6.19 -7.66
N GLY A 126 -16.02 -6.51 -6.54
CA GLY A 126 -15.99 -5.73 -5.31
C GLY A 126 -16.03 -6.59 -4.05
N GLY A 127 -15.44 -7.79 -4.08
CA GLY A 127 -15.24 -8.58 -2.87
C GLY A 127 -14.42 -7.76 -1.87
N ALA A 128 -15.11 -7.20 -0.87
CA ALA A 128 -14.54 -6.28 0.09
C ALA A 128 -13.23 -6.84 0.65
N LEU A 129 -12.16 -6.04 0.57
CA LEU A 129 -10.88 -6.28 1.22
C LEU A 129 -11.04 -6.09 2.74
N ALA A 130 -12.03 -6.76 3.33
CA ALA A 130 -12.30 -6.71 4.75
C ALA A 130 -11.18 -7.45 5.49
N PRO A 131 -10.57 -6.84 6.53
CA PRO A 131 -9.57 -7.50 7.35
C PRO A 131 -10.11 -8.83 7.91
N PRO A 132 -9.30 -9.90 7.98
CA PRO A 132 -9.69 -11.14 8.61
C PRO A 132 -10.15 -10.93 10.07
N TYR A 133 -11.26 -11.57 10.46
CA TYR A 133 -11.85 -11.43 11.81
C TYR A 133 -10.86 -11.79 12.93
N ALA A 134 -9.93 -12.71 12.67
CA ALA A 134 -8.85 -13.09 13.58
C ALA A 134 -7.94 -11.92 14.00
N LEU A 135 -7.90 -10.80 13.26
CA LEU A 135 -7.13 -9.62 13.63
C LEU A 135 -7.82 -8.77 14.71
N LEU A 136 -9.13 -8.89 14.91
CA LEU A 136 -9.88 -8.06 15.88
C LEU A 136 -9.45 -8.32 17.33
N GLU A 137 -8.94 -9.52 17.61
CA GLU A 137 -8.37 -9.87 18.92
C GLU A 137 -6.96 -9.29 19.13
N HIS A 138 -6.34 -8.75 18.07
CA HIS A 138 -4.98 -8.24 18.05
C HIS A 138 -4.94 -6.79 17.54
N VAL A 139 -5.39 -5.87 18.41
CA VAL A 139 -5.60 -4.45 18.09
C VAL A 139 -4.43 -3.79 17.34
N PRO A 140 -3.14 -3.95 17.76
CA PRO A 140 -2.04 -3.32 17.04
C PRO A 140 -1.93 -3.82 15.59
N VAL A 141 -2.06 -5.12 15.37
CA VAL A 141 -1.93 -5.75 14.04
C VAL A 141 -3.10 -5.38 13.14
N ALA A 142 -4.32 -5.30 13.70
CA ALA A 142 -5.49 -4.80 12.98
C ALA A 142 -5.31 -3.35 12.53
N ALA A 143 -4.81 -2.46 13.42
CA ALA A 143 -4.58 -1.06 13.10
C ALA A 143 -3.56 -0.89 11.96
N LEU A 144 -2.44 -1.62 12.01
CA LEU A 144 -1.46 -1.66 10.92
C LEU A 144 -2.09 -2.13 9.61
N THR A 145 -2.84 -3.24 9.65
CA THR A 145 -3.49 -3.81 8.47
C THR A 145 -4.44 -2.80 7.84
N ASN A 146 -5.25 -2.11 8.65
CA ASN A 146 -6.17 -1.08 8.17
C ASN A 146 -5.43 0.11 7.56
N GLY A 147 -4.33 0.56 8.16
CA GLY A 147 -3.50 1.63 7.60
C GLY A 147 -2.94 1.27 6.23
N VAL A 148 -2.45 0.04 6.06
CA VAL A 148 -1.96 -0.47 4.77
C VAL A 148 -3.10 -0.61 3.75
N LEU A 149 -4.29 -1.08 4.16
CA LEU A 149 -5.46 -1.16 3.27
C LEU A 149 -5.92 0.23 2.81
N ALA A 150 -5.88 1.23 3.70
CA ALA A 150 -6.15 2.62 3.32
C ALA A 150 -5.15 3.11 2.26
N ALA A 151 -3.86 2.82 2.44
CA ALA A 151 -2.83 3.14 1.45
C ALA A 151 -3.08 2.45 0.09
N PHE A 152 -3.56 1.19 0.08
CA PHE A 152 -3.96 0.52 -1.17
C PHE A 152 -5.17 1.17 -1.83
N ASN A 153 -6.15 1.62 -1.04
CA ASN A 153 -7.34 2.28 -1.56
C ASN A 153 -6.99 3.59 -2.27
N ASP A 154 -6.12 4.41 -1.67
CA ASP A 154 -5.63 5.65 -2.29
C ASP A 154 -4.87 5.35 -3.59
N LEU A 155 -4.00 4.34 -3.56
CA LEU A 155 -3.20 3.95 -4.73
C LEU A 155 -4.03 3.36 -5.87
N ARG A 156 -5.24 2.83 -5.61
CA ARG A 156 -6.05 2.09 -6.59
C ARG A 156 -6.31 2.85 -7.88
N HIS A 157 -6.51 4.16 -7.78
CA HIS A 157 -6.83 5.02 -8.92
C HIS A 157 -5.60 5.48 -9.70
N CYS A 158 -4.39 5.26 -9.16
CA CYS A 158 -3.11 5.62 -9.77
C CYS A 158 -2.09 4.46 -9.75
N ALA A 159 -2.60 3.22 -9.81
CA ALA A 159 -1.79 2.00 -9.81
C ALA A 159 -1.08 1.79 -11.16
N LEU A 160 0.02 2.52 -11.37
CA LEU A 160 0.82 2.45 -12.58
C LEU A 160 1.68 1.16 -12.60
N PRO A 161 1.72 0.39 -13.71
CA PRO A 161 2.46 -0.88 -13.76
C PRO A 161 3.94 -0.77 -13.38
N ALA A 162 4.58 0.35 -13.68
CA ALA A 162 5.96 0.64 -13.33
C ALA A 162 6.22 0.65 -11.81
N LEU A 163 5.18 0.90 -11.00
CA LEU A 163 5.25 0.96 -9.54
C LEU A 163 5.13 -0.42 -8.85
N ARG A 164 4.82 -1.47 -9.61
CA ARG A 164 4.62 -2.82 -9.05
C ARG A 164 5.84 -3.35 -8.28
N ALA A 165 7.06 -3.14 -8.78
CA ALA A 165 8.25 -3.62 -8.06
C ALA A 165 8.67 -2.70 -6.91
N PRO A 166 8.74 -1.37 -7.10
CA PRO A 166 9.11 -0.44 -6.03
C PRO A 166 8.18 -0.49 -4.83
N LEU A 167 6.86 -0.50 -5.04
CA LEU A 167 5.90 -0.45 -3.93
C LEU A 167 5.79 -1.78 -3.18
N ALA A 168 6.03 -2.91 -3.84
CA ALA A 168 6.17 -4.20 -3.18
C ALA A 168 7.30 -4.19 -2.15
N LYS A 169 8.45 -3.58 -2.49
CA LYS A 169 9.59 -3.42 -1.55
C LYS A 169 9.23 -2.52 -0.37
N GLN A 170 8.47 -1.44 -0.59
CA GLN A 170 8.01 -0.56 0.49
C GLN A 170 7.05 -1.29 1.43
N LEU A 171 6.09 -2.04 0.89
CA LEU A 171 5.18 -2.87 1.67
C LEU A 171 5.95 -3.91 2.50
N ARG A 172 6.92 -4.60 1.88
CA ARG A 172 7.80 -5.53 2.60
C ARG A 172 8.53 -4.86 3.76
N SER A 173 9.07 -3.67 3.55
CA SER A 173 9.76 -2.88 4.58
C SER A 173 8.82 -2.52 5.73
N CYS A 174 7.60 -2.09 5.44
CA CYS A 174 6.57 -1.78 6.43
C CYS A 174 6.24 -3.01 7.32
N VAL A 175 6.03 -4.19 6.70
CA VAL A 175 5.77 -5.44 7.43
C VAL A 175 6.99 -5.87 8.25
N ALA A 176 8.20 -5.76 7.69
CA ALA A 176 9.44 -6.08 8.40
C ALA A 176 9.68 -5.17 9.61
N ARG A 177 9.33 -3.88 9.52
CA ARG A 177 9.37 -2.95 10.66
C ARG A 177 8.41 -3.36 11.77
N ALA A 178 7.18 -3.73 11.42
CA ALA A 178 6.22 -4.24 12.38
C ALA A 178 6.72 -5.51 13.08
N ALA A 179 7.32 -6.43 12.32
CA ALA A 179 7.95 -7.63 12.87
C ALA A 179 9.09 -7.29 13.83
N ALA A 180 9.98 -6.36 13.45
CA ALA A 180 11.07 -5.88 14.29
C ALA A 180 10.56 -5.19 15.57
N ALA A 181 9.46 -4.44 15.50
CA ALA A 181 8.86 -3.79 16.67
C ALA A 181 8.35 -4.80 17.69
N LEU A 182 7.71 -5.89 17.24
CA LEU A 182 7.31 -6.99 18.11
C LEU A 182 8.52 -7.67 18.76
N ILE A 183 9.60 -7.92 18.01
CA ILE A 183 10.85 -8.47 18.57
C ILE A 183 11.41 -7.55 19.65
N ARG A 184 11.42 -6.22 19.44
CA ARG A 184 11.86 -5.26 20.45
C ARG A 184 10.99 -5.32 21.71
N VAL A 185 9.67 -5.34 21.56
CA VAL A 185 8.75 -5.48 22.70
C VAL A 185 9.04 -6.77 23.48
N ASP A 186 9.25 -7.89 22.80
CA ASP A 186 9.59 -9.17 23.41
C ASP A 186 10.93 -9.17 24.17
N ALA A 187 11.89 -8.37 23.71
CA ALA A 187 13.19 -8.20 24.37
C ALA A 187 13.13 -7.23 25.56
N THR A 188 12.25 -6.21 25.51
CA THR A 188 12.18 -5.15 26.51
C THR A 188 11.24 -5.52 27.67
N HIS A 189 10.15 -6.25 27.38
CA HIS A 189 9.18 -6.69 28.38
C HIS A 189 9.53 -8.09 28.91
N HIS A 190 10.54 -8.16 29.77
CA HIS A 190 10.83 -9.37 30.56
C HIS A 190 9.67 -9.77 31.49
N ASP A 191 8.74 -8.86 31.78
CA ASP A 191 7.56 -9.06 32.63
C ASP A 191 6.38 -9.77 31.96
N LEU A 192 6.47 -10.15 30.67
CA LEU A 192 5.51 -11.09 30.07
C LEU A 192 5.73 -12.48 30.68
N THR A 193 5.27 -12.66 31.92
CA THR A 193 5.50 -13.86 32.72
C THR A 193 5.09 -15.08 31.91
N GLU A 194 5.98 -16.08 31.83
CA GLU A 194 5.68 -17.31 31.12
C GLU A 194 4.43 -17.98 31.71
N GLY A 195 3.53 -18.44 30.84
CA GLY A 195 2.23 -18.98 31.25
C GLY A 195 1.17 -17.93 31.61
N SER A 196 1.46 -16.64 31.57
CA SER A 196 0.44 -15.60 31.75
C SER A 196 -0.45 -15.43 30.51
N GLY A 197 -1.68 -14.98 30.74
CA GLY A 197 -2.59 -14.59 29.66
C GLY A 197 -2.03 -13.45 28.78
N GLN A 198 -1.15 -12.61 29.33
CA GLN A 198 -0.47 -11.54 28.61
C GLN A 198 0.52 -12.08 27.58
N ARG A 199 1.32 -13.09 27.96
CA ARG A 199 2.24 -13.78 27.05
C ARG A 199 1.48 -14.47 25.91
N ALA A 200 0.37 -15.12 26.22
CA ALA A 200 -0.49 -15.74 25.21
C ALA A 200 -1.05 -14.72 24.21
N ALA A 201 -1.53 -13.57 24.69
CA ALA A 201 -2.02 -12.48 23.84
C ALA A 201 -0.91 -11.91 22.93
N PHE A 202 0.30 -11.71 23.47
CA PHE A 202 1.46 -11.27 22.70
C PHE A 202 1.85 -12.26 21.59
N VAL A 203 1.98 -13.55 21.94
CA VAL A 203 2.28 -14.60 20.97
C VAL A 203 1.17 -14.70 19.91
N GLY A 204 -0.08 -14.52 20.31
CA GLY A 204 -1.23 -14.41 19.40
C GLY A 204 -1.05 -13.28 18.39
N ALA A 205 -0.65 -12.08 18.83
CA ALA A 205 -0.40 -10.96 17.93
C ALA A 205 0.78 -11.20 16.98
N CYS A 206 1.85 -11.84 17.45
CA CYS A 206 2.95 -12.23 16.57
C CYS A 206 2.47 -13.20 15.49
N LYS A 207 1.71 -14.25 15.85
CA LYS A 207 1.10 -15.18 14.91
C LYS A 207 0.12 -14.48 13.96
N ALA A 208 -0.68 -13.55 14.46
CA ALA A 208 -1.58 -12.76 13.64
C ALA A 208 -0.84 -11.92 12.59
N LEU A 209 0.32 -11.34 12.94
CA LEU A 209 1.16 -10.67 11.96
C LEU A 209 1.74 -11.66 10.93
N THR A 210 2.30 -12.79 11.39
CA THR A 210 3.06 -13.72 10.53
C THR A 210 2.20 -14.62 9.64
N ASP A 211 1.06 -15.06 10.15
CA ASP A 211 0.25 -16.12 9.54
C ASP A 211 -1.03 -15.57 8.90
N VAL A 212 -1.46 -14.37 9.29
CA VAL A 212 -2.70 -13.76 8.80
C VAL A 212 -2.42 -12.46 8.05
N ALA A 213 -1.90 -11.42 8.73
CA ALA A 213 -1.79 -10.09 8.16
C ALA A 213 -0.78 -10.03 6.99
N ALA A 214 0.44 -10.54 7.17
CA ALA A 214 1.46 -10.54 6.12
C ALA A 214 1.02 -11.23 4.81
N PRO A 215 0.52 -12.48 4.82
CA PRO A 215 0.02 -13.11 3.59
C PRO A 215 -1.24 -12.44 3.04
N TYR A 216 -2.12 -11.91 3.90
CA TYR A 216 -3.29 -11.17 3.47
C TYR A 216 -2.91 -9.88 2.73
N LEU A 217 -1.98 -9.09 3.27
CA LEU A 217 -1.49 -7.85 2.64
C LEU A 217 -0.79 -8.14 1.31
N ALA A 218 0.00 -9.21 1.21
CA ALA A 218 0.61 -9.62 -0.06
C ALA A 218 -0.45 -10.02 -1.09
N SER A 219 -1.50 -10.74 -0.68
CA SER A 219 -2.62 -11.10 -1.55
C SER A 219 -3.40 -9.87 -2.04
N CYS A 220 -3.65 -8.91 -1.14
CA CYS A 220 -4.26 -7.62 -1.49
C CYS A 220 -3.40 -6.85 -2.50
N TYR A 221 -2.09 -6.84 -2.29
CA TYR A 221 -1.14 -6.25 -3.23
C TYR A 221 -1.18 -6.95 -4.60
N GLY A 222 -1.29 -8.29 -4.63
CA GLY A 222 -1.45 -9.07 -5.86
C GLY A 222 -2.74 -8.79 -6.63
N ARG A 223 -3.81 -8.41 -5.92
CA ARG A 223 -5.07 -7.94 -6.54
C ARG A 223 -4.95 -6.54 -7.11
N LEU A 224 -4.20 -5.66 -6.43
CA LEU A 224 -3.92 -4.30 -6.91
C LEU A 224 -2.97 -4.30 -8.11
N PHE A 225 -1.92 -5.12 -8.05
CA PHE A 225 -0.97 -5.34 -9.13
C PHE A 225 -0.90 -6.83 -9.46
N LYS A 226 -1.48 -7.24 -10.60
CA LYS A 226 -1.50 -8.65 -11.02
C LYS A 226 -0.10 -9.29 -10.93
N GLY A 227 0.01 -10.37 -10.16
CA GLY A 227 1.26 -11.11 -9.90
C GLY A 227 2.24 -10.41 -8.95
N GLY A 228 1.83 -9.32 -8.29
CA GLY A 228 2.66 -8.57 -7.35
C GLY A 228 2.85 -9.27 -5.99
N GLU A 229 2.01 -10.23 -5.64
CA GLU A 229 2.05 -10.96 -4.36
C GLU A 229 3.42 -11.58 -4.07
N GLN A 230 4.04 -12.20 -5.08
CA GLN A 230 5.36 -12.83 -4.95
C GLN A 230 6.48 -11.80 -4.79
N MET A 231 6.29 -10.56 -5.27
CA MET A 231 7.30 -9.50 -5.20
C MET A 231 7.40 -8.89 -3.80
N VAL A 232 6.31 -8.96 -3.03
CA VAL A 232 6.28 -8.48 -1.64
C VAL A 232 7.17 -9.37 -0.78
N ASP A 233 7.20 -10.68 -1.05
CA ASP A 233 7.93 -11.66 -0.24
C ASP A 233 7.60 -11.52 1.26
N ALA A 234 6.31 -11.63 1.57
CA ALA A 234 5.80 -11.44 2.92
C ALA A 234 6.37 -12.45 3.93
N GLN A 235 6.77 -13.63 3.47
CA GLN A 235 7.41 -14.64 4.31
C GLN A 235 8.81 -14.19 4.76
N ALA A 236 9.64 -13.67 3.84
CA ALA A 236 10.92 -13.10 4.20
C ALA A 236 10.77 -11.88 5.14
N ALA A 237 9.72 -11.07 4.96
CA ALA A 237 9.47 -9.91 5.81
C ALA A 237 9.28 -10.26 7.30
N VAL A 238 8.68 -11.42 7.59
CA VAL A 238 8.37 -11.86 8.96
C VAL A 238 9.27 -12.99 9.46
N ALA A 239 10.26 -13.42 8.67
CA ALA A 239 11.11 -14.58 8.98
C ALA A 239 11.82 -14.43 10.34
N ALA A 240 12.43 -13.27 10.60
CA ALA A 240 13.12 -13.00 11.87
C ALA A 240 12.19 -13.11 13.09
N LEU A 241 10.92 -12.72 12.96
CA LEU A 241 9.93 -12.86 14.03
C LEU A 241 9.54 -14.32 14.23
N ARG A 242 9.39 -15.09 13.15
CA ARG A 242 9.11 -16.54 13.24
C ARG A 242 10.26 -17.27 13.94
N GLU A 243 11.51 -16.96 13.59
CA GLU A 243 12.69 -17.54 14.23
C GLU A 243 12.77 -17.19 15.73
N ALA A 244 12.52 -15.92 16.09
CA ALA A 244 12.48 -15.50 17.48
C ALA A 244 11.40 -16.23 18.31
N LEU A 245 10.22 -16.46 17.72
CA LEU A 245 9.15 -17.23 18.37
C LEU A 245 9.54 -18.70 18.56
N LEU A 246 10.14 -19.34 17.56
CA LEU A 246 10.55 -20.75 17.63
C LEU A 246 11.67 -20.97 18.66
N ALA A 247 12.65 -20.08 18.71
CA ALA A 247 13.75 -20.16 19.68
C ALA A 247 13.24 -20.17 21.14
N LYS A 248 12.18 -19.41 21.43
CA LYS A 248 11.58 -19.36 22.77
C LYS A 248 10.62 -20.53 23.08
N MET A 249 10.20 -21.31 22.09
CA MET A 249 9.41 -22.54 22.31
C MET A 249 10.28 -23.77 22.56
N ALA A 250 11.56 -23.71 22.20
CA ALA A 250 12.52 -24.80 22.36
C ALA A 250 13.21 -24.80 23.74
N HIS A 251 13.03 -23.73 24.52
CA HIS A 251 13.51 -23.57 25.89
C HIS A 251 12.35 -23.72 26.88
#